data_AF-A0A7X0MXQ9-F1
#
_entry.id   AF-A0A7X0MXQ9-F1
#
_cell.length_a   1.000
_cell.length_b   1.000
_cell.length_c   1.000
_cell.angle_alpha   90.00
_cell.angle_beta   90.00
_cell.angle_gamma   90.00
#
_symmetry.space_group_name_H-M   'P 1'
#
loop_
_entity.id
_entity.type
_entity.pdbx_description
1 polymer ?
#
loop_
_entity_poly.entity_id
_entity_poly.type
_entity_poly.pdbx_seq_one_letter_code
_entity_poly.pdbx_strand_id
1 'polypeptide(L)'
;MAKSRSKRLEVVLNLNQQDLDKISEQLAKQQENLQQEQLKLGQLKDYRDDYMNSVRALKHTNVQQIQSQRGFIQRMQMACDQQQAMVAKVNEHCEAIMQLWQQQSQKLKKLEELIERYQQEEQLMIDKQEQKLIDELSTQKASRRMSSV
;
A
#
# COMPACT_ATOMS: atom_id res chain seq x y z
N MET A 1 -4.70 -36.94 8.44
CA MET A 1 -4.95 -36.42 7.08
C MET A 1 -3.96 -35.30 6.82
N ALA A 2 -3.17 -35.37 5.75
CA ALA A 2 -2.27 -34.27 5.41
C ALA A 2 -3.10 -33.02 5.09
N LYS A 3 -2.73 -31.84 5.62
CA LYS A 3 -3.41 -30.58 5.27
C LYS A 3 -3.40 -30.40 3.75
N SER A 4 -4.55 -30.08 3.18
CA SER A 4 -4.70 -29.84 1.75
C SER A 4 -3.79 -28.71 1.27
N ARG A 5 -3.48 -28.69 -0.03
CA ARG A 5 -2.52 -27.73 -0.58
C ARG A 5 -3.06 -26.31 -0.45
N SER A 6 -4.35 -26.13 -0.70
CA SER A 6 -5.08 -24.88 -0.46
C SER A 6 -4.91 -24.39 0.98
N LYS A 7 -5.13 -25.25 1.98
CA LYS A 7 -5.06 -24.88 3.40
C LYS A 7 -3.66 -24.42 3.85
N ARG A 8 -2.59 -24.93 3.24
CA ARG A 8 -1.24 -24.45 3.53
C ARG A 8 -0.98 -23.08 2.91
N LEU A 9 -1.49 -22.84 1.71
CA LEU A 9 -1.36 -21.55 1.03
C LEU A 9 -2.20 -20.45 1.68
N GLU A 10 -3.36 -20.78 2.27
CA GLU A 10 -4.14 -19.85 3.09
C GLU A 10 -3.34 -19.28 4.28
N VAL A 11 -2.48 -20.08 4.91
CA VAL A 11 -1.59 -19.60 5.98
C VAL A 11 -0.58 -18.60 5.43
N VAL A 12 0.00 -18.89 4.25
CA VAL A 12 0.92 -17.98 3.57
C VAL A 12 0.20 -16.69 3.17
N LEU A 13 -1.04 -16.78 2.68
CA LEU A 13 -1.86 -15.64 2.32
C LEU A 13 -2.08 -14.73 3.52
N ASN A 14 -2.47 -15.30 4.67
CA ASN A 14 -2.70 -14.52 5.89
C ASN A 14 -1.45 -13.78 6.35
N LEU A 15 -0.28 -14.42 6.30
CA LEU A 15 0.99 -13.76 6.62
C LEU A 15 1.30 -12.61 5.65
N ASN A 16 1.11 -12.83 4.34
CA ASN A 16 1.33 -11.79 3.33
C ASN A 16 0.33 -10.63 3.47
N GLN A 17 -0.90 -10.90 3.92
CA GLN A 17 -1.90 -9.87 4.23
C GLN A 17 -1.44 -9.01 5.40
N GLN A 18 -0.98 -9.62 6.49
CA GLN A 18 -0.45 -8.88 7.65
C GLN A 18 0.75 -8.00 7.27
N ASP A 19 1.61 -8.47 6.37
CA ASP A 19 2.73 -7.68 5.88
C ASP A 19 2.26 -6.52 4.98
N LEU A 20 1.25 -6.75 4.12
CA LEU A 20 0.64 -5.70 3.30
C LEU A 20 -0.05 -4.63 4.16
N ASP A 21 -0.70 -5.03 5.24
CA ASP A 21 -1.37 -4.11 6.17
C ASP A 21 -0.33 -3.18 6.83
N LYS A 22 0.80 -3.72 7.29
CA LYS A 22 1.92 -2.92 7.83
C LYS A 22 2.49 -1.94 6.80
N ILE A 23 2.67 -2.39 5.55
CA ILE A 23 3.15 -1.51 4.47
C ILE A 23 2.12 -0.41 4.19
N SER A 24 0.83 -0.73 4.26
CA SER A 24 -0.27 0.24 4.07
C SER A 24 -0.29 1.30 5.17
N GLU A 25 -0.11 0.91 6.43
CA GLU A 25 0.05 1.85 7.56
C GLU A 25 1.26 2.77 7.38
N GLN A 26 2.40 2.21 6.96
CA GLN A 26 3.60 2.99 6.67
C GLN A 26 3.38 3.97 5.52
N LEU A 27 2.71 3.54 4.45
CA LEU A 27 2.39 4.38 3.31
C LEU A 27 1.48 5.55 3.72
N ALA A 28 0.43 5.28 4.48
CA ALA A 28 -0.49 6.31 4.97
C ALA A 28 0.24 7.37 5.80
N LYS A 29 1.11 6.94 6.73
CA LYS A 29 1.91 7.85 7.55
C LYS A 29 2.86 8.71 6.71
N GLN A 30 3.46 8.15 5.65
CA GLN A 30 4.37 8.90 4.79
C GLN A 30 3.64 9.86 3.85
N GLN A 31 2.44 9.51 3.41
CA GLN A 31 1.57 10.42 2.65
C GLN A 31 1.13 11.61 3.52
N GLU A 32 0.76 11.38 4.77
CA GLU A 32 0.47 12.44 5.72
C GLU A 32 1.69 13.35 5.94
N ASN A 33 2.86 12.76 6.15
CA ASN A 33 4.11 13.52 6.28
C ASN A 33 4.41 14.37 5.04
N LEU A 34 4.24 13.81 3.84
CA LEU A 34 4.41 14.54 2.58
C LEU A 34 3.46 15.75 2.51
N GLN A 35 2.19 15.55 2.89
CA GLN A 35 1.21 16.63 2.91
C GLN A 35 1.60 17.75 3.89
N GLN A 36 2.08 17.41 5.08
CA GLN A 36 2.53 18.39 6.07
C GLN A 36 3.75 19.19 5.57
N GLU A 37 4.74 18.53 4.98
CA GLU A 37 5.94 19.20 4.45
C GLU A 37 5.59 20.11 3.25
N GLN A 38 4.63 19.72 2.41
CA GLN A 38 4.09 20.54 1.33
C GLN A 38 3.33 21.76 1.86
N LEU A 39 2.50 21.58 2.89
CA LEU A 39 1.78 22.68 3.55
C LEU A 39 2.76 23.71 4.12
N LYS A 40 3.78 23.25 4.83
CA LYS A 40 4.84 24.10 5.39
C LYS A 40 5.60 24.87 4.31
N LEU A 41 5.89 24.23 3.18
CA LEU A 41 6.48 24.89 2.01
C LEU A 41 5.56 26.00 1.46
N GLY A 42 4.25 25.72 1.35
CA GLY A 42 3.25 26.71 0.94
C GLY A 42 3.27 27.93 1.87
N GLN A 43 3.17 27.70 3.17
CA GLN A 43 3.21 28.75 4.19
C GLN A 43 4.49 29.61 4.11
N LEU A 44 5.65 29.00 3.87
CA LEU A 44 6.90 29.74 3.69
C LEU A 44 6.91 30.61 2.43
N LYS A 45 6.34 30.11 1.33
CA LYS A 45 6.19 30.87 0.07
C LYS A 45 5.23 32.03 0.24
N ASP A 46 4.07 31.78 0.83
CA ASP A 46 3.03 32.80 1.08
C ASP A 46 3.58 33.92 1.97
N TYR A 47 4.22 33.56 3.09
CA TYR A 47 4.80 34.55 4.00
C TYR A 47 5.91 35.36 3.33
N ARG A 48 6.75 34.73 2.48
CA ARG A 48 7.79 35.45 1.72
C ARG A 48 7.16 36.47 0.77
N ASP A 49 6.12 36.08 0.05
CA ASP A 49 5.46 36.92 -0.94
C ASP A 49 4.72 38.09 -0.27
N ASP A 50 4.03 37.84 0.84
CA ASP A 50 3.43 38.87 1.70
C ASP A 50 4.48 39.85 2.22
N TYR A 51 5.62 39.35 2.70
CA TYR A 51 6.72 40.18 3.15
C TYR A 51 7.26 41.07 2.03
N MET A 52 7.50 40.51 0.84
CA MET A 52 7.96 41.28 -0.32
C MET A 52 6.97 42.37 -0.73
N ASN A 53 5.66 42.08 -0.67
CA ASN A 53 4.61 43.07 -0.95
C ASN A 53 4.60 44.19 0.10
N SER A 54 4.76 43.85 1.39
CA SER A 54 4.84 44.84 2.47
C SER A 54 6.05 45.78 2.30
N VAL A 55 7.20 45.24 1.89
CA VAL A 55 8.41 46.02 1.65
C VAL A 55 8.23 46.98 0.46
N ARG A 56 7.59 46.53 -0.62
CA ARG A 56 7.29 47.37 -1.79
C ARG A 56 6.33 48.53 -1.47
N ALA A 57 5.45 48.36 -0.49
CA ALA A 57 4.49 49.38 -0.07
C ALA A 57 5.12 50.52 0.77
N LEU A 58 6.34 50.34 1.29
CA LEU A 58 7.02 51.35 2.11
C LEU A 58 7.56 52.50 1.23
N LYS A 59 7.02 53.70 1.41
CA LYS A 59 7.41 54.92 0.66
C LYS A 59 8.72 55.57 1.14
N HIS A 60 9.13 55.33 2.38
CA HIS A 60 10.34 55.91 2.96
C HIS A 60 11.12 54.82 3.70
N THR A 61 12.30 54.46 3.18
CA THR A 61 13.15 53.41 3.76
C THR A 61 14.59 53.91 3.80
N ASN A 62 15.27 53.79 4.95
CA ASN A 62 16.68 54.16 5.07
C ASN A 62 17.61 53.01 4.59
N VAL A 63 18.89 53.30 4.36
CA VAL A 63 19.86 52.32 3.83
C VAL A 63 20.00 51.08 4.72
N GLN A 64 19.96 51.26 6.04
CA GLN A 64 20.06 50.15 7.00
C GLN A 64 18.84 49.22 6.94
N GLN A 65 17.64 49.77 6.78
CA GLN A 65 16.39 49.02 6.61
C GLN A 65 16.40 48.23 5.29
N ILE A 66 16.89 48.82 4.19
CA ILE A 66 17.05 48.13 2.90
C ILE A 66 17.98 46.91 3.04
N GLN A 67 19.12 47.07 3.72
CA GLN A 67 20.07 45.97 3.95
C GLN A 67 19.44 44.86 4.80
N SER A 68 18.72 45.23 5.85
CA SER A 68 18.03 44.30 6.76
C SER A 68 16.93 43.50 6.04
N GLN A 69 16.12 44.17 5.21
CA GLN A 69 15.08 43.55 4.38
C GLN A 69 15.68 42.55 3.39
N ARG A 70 16.75 42.94 2.69
CA ARG A 70 17.45 42.04 1.74
C ARG A 70 17.99 40.79 2.42
N GLY A 71 18.63 40.95 3.59
CA GLY A 71 19.15 39.82 4.35
C GLY A 71 18.05 38.88 4.84
N PHE A 72 16.88 39.41 5.23
CA PHE A 72 15.73 38.60 5.61
C PHE A 72 15.15 37.82 4.42
N ILE A 73 14.97 38.47 3.27
CA ILE A 73 14.51 37.81 2.02
C ILE A 73 15.45 36.66 1.63
N GLN A 74 16.76 36.87 1.72
CA GLN A 74 17.73 35.80 1.44
C GLN A 74 17.57 34.61 2.39
N ARG A 75 17.41 34.85 3.70
CA ARG A 75 17.16 33.76 4.66
C ARG A 75 15.85 33.03 4.39
N MET A 76 14.79 33.74 4.02
CA MET A 76 13.52 33.14 3.63
C MET A 76 13.66 32.27 2.39
N GLN A 77 14.38 32.75 1.37
CA GLN A 77 14.63 31.97 0.17
C GLN A 77 15.40 30.68 0.47
N MET A 78 16.46 30.77 1.29
CA MET A 78 17.20 29.59 1.75
C MET A 78 16.31 28.60 2.50
N ALA A 79 15.40 29.08 3.36
CA ALA A 79 14.46 28.23 4.07
C ALA A 79 13.47 27.54 3.12
N CYS A 80 12.95 28.25 2.11
CA CYS A 80 12.12 27.68 1.06
C CYS A 80 12.86 26.59 0.27
N ASP A 81 14.12 26.83 -0.11
CA ASP A 81 14.92 25.88 -0.87
C ASP A 81 15.22 24.61 -0.05
N GLN A 82 15.54 24.77 1.24
CA GLN A 82 15.70 23.66 2.18
C GLN A 82 14.41 22.86 2.36
N GLN A 83 13.27 23.55 2.53
CA GLN A 83 11.97 22.91 2.67
C GLN A 83 11.55 22.19 1.38
N GLN A 84 11.85 22.75 0.22
CA GLN A 84 11.60 22.12 -1.08
C GLN A 84 12.42 20.84 -1.26
N ALA A 85 13.69 20.85 -0.84
CA ALA A 85 14.52 19.65 -0.84
C ALA A 85 13.99 18.57 0.14
N MET A 86 13.47 18.98 1.30
CA MET A 86 12.82 18.07 2.24
C MET A 86 11.56 17.43 1.64
N VAL A 87 10.69 18.22 1.00
CA VAL A 87 9.50 17.71 0.30
C VAL A 87 9.90 16.70 -0.76
N ALA A 88 10.93 16.99 -1.58
CA ALA A 88 11.40 16.07 -2.61
C ALA A 88 11.86 14.73 -2.00
N LYS A 89 12.66 14.78 -0.93
CA LYS A 89 13.12 13.58 -0.22
C LYS A 89 11.98 12.75 0.36
N VAL A 90 10.99 13.39 0.98
CA VAL A 90 9.82 12.69 1.54
C VAL A 90 8.97 12.08 0.42
N ASN A 91 8.83 12.79 -0.70
CA ASN A 91 8.13 12.29 -1.88
C ASN A 91 8.80 11.03 -2.45
N GLU A 92 10.12 11.05 -2.66
CA GLU A 92 10.88 9.88 -3.12
C GLU A 92 10.69 8.66 -2.18
N HIS A 93 10.68 8.89 -0.87
CA HIS A 93 10.44 7.82 0.10
C HIS A 93 9.00 7.28 0.03
N CYS A 94 8.01 8.16 -0.13
CA CYS A 94 6.62 7.79 -0.31
C CYS A 94 6.42 6.95 -1.57
N GLU A 95 7.05 7.35 -2.69
CA GLU A 95 7.03 6.61 -3.95
C GLU A 95 7.66 5.21 -3.80
N ALA A 96 8.77 5.09 -3.08
CA ALA A 96 9.41 3.80 -2.83
C ALA A 96 8.50 2.85 -2.03
N ILE A 97 7.81 3.35 -1.00
CA ILE A 97 6.86 2.53 -0.23
C ILE A 97 5.64 2.18 -1.08
N MET A 98 5.14 3.12 -1.90
CA MET A 98 4.03 2.87 -2.81
C MET A 98 4.36 1.75 -3.81
N GLN A 99 5.58 1.73 -4.36
CA GLN A 99 6.03 0.66 -5.25
C GLN A 99 6.10 -0.70 -4.51
N LEU A 100 6.62 -0.71 -3.29
CA LEU A 100 6.64 -1.92 -2.46
C LEU A 100 5.22 -2.44 -2.19
N TRP A 101 4.30 -1.55 -1.83
CA TRP A 101 2.89 -1.86 -1.60
C TRP A 101 2.25 -2.48 -2.85
N GLN A 102 2.46 -1.87 -4.02
CA GLN A 102 1.92 -2.38 -5.29
C GLN A 102 2.44 -3.79 -5.61
N GLN A 103 3.75 -4.02 -5.45
CA GLN A 103 4.34 -5.35 -5.68
C GLN A 103 3.77 -6.40 -4.73
N GLN A 104 3.62 -6.06 -3.45
CA GLN A 104 3.12 -6.99 -2.45
C GLN A 104 1.62 -7.29 -2.63
N SER A 105 0.83 -6.28 -2.97
CA SER A 105 -0.59 -6.41 -3.33
C SER A 105 -0.78 -7.33 -4.54
N GLN A 106 0.03 -7.16 -5.60
CA GLN A 106 -0.02 -8.04 -6.77
C GLN A 106 0.34 -9.49 -6.44
N LYS A 107 1.34 -9.72 -5.58
CA LYS A 107 1.70 -11.08 -5.13
C LYS A 107 0.56 -11.73 -4.35
N LEU A 108 -0.09 -10.96 -3.48
CA LEU A 108 -1.20 -11.41 -2.67
C LEU A 108 -2.37 -11.83 -3.56
N LYS A 109 -2.77 -11.00 -4.52
CA LYS A 109 -3.81 -11.32 -5.50
C LYS A 109 -3.52 -12.61 -6.28
N LYS A 110 -2.29 -12.78 -6.76
CA LYS A 110 -1.89 -14.02 -7.46
C LYS A 110 -1.98 -15.25 -6.55
N LEU A 111 -1.70 -15.10 -5.26
CA LEU A 111 -1.81 -16.18 -4.29
C LEU A 111 -3.27 -16.54 -4.00
N GLU A 112 -4.16 -15.56 -3.93
CA GLU A 112 -5.62 -15.78 -3.81
C GLU A 112 -6.15 -16.59 -4.99
N GLU A 113 -5.85 -16.17 -6.23
CA GLU A 113 -6.23 -16.89 -7.45
C GLU A 113 -5.69 -18.33 -7.46
N LEU A 114 -4.46 -18.54 -6.97
CA LEU A 114 -3.85 -19.86 -6.88
C LEU A 114 -4.55 -20.75 -5.83
N ILE A 115 -4.94 -20.18 -4.69
CA ILE A 115 -5.67 -20.89 -3.63
C ILE A 115 -7.04 -21.33 -4.15
N GLU A 116 -7.77 -20.42 -4.79
CA GLU A 116 -9.09 -20.71 -5.36
C GLU A 116 -9.02 -21.88 -6.35
N ARG A 117 -8.04 -21.86 -7.26
CA ARG A 117 -7.83 -22.98 -8.20
C ARG A 117 -7.58 -24.29 -7.48
N TYR A 118 -6.75 -24.31 -6.43
CA TYR A 118 -6.51 -25.55 -5.68
C TYR A 118 -7.73 -26.02 -4.89
N GLN A 119 -8.54 -25.10 -4.36
CA GLN A 119 -9.80 -25.48 -3.71
C GLN A 119 -10.76 -26.14 -4.71
N GLN A 120 -10.85 -25.61 -5.94
CA GLN A 120 -11.66 -26.22 -7.00
C GLN A 120 -11.14 -27.60 -7.42
N GLU A 121 -9.82 -27.75 -7.61
CA GLU A 121 -9.21 -29.05 -7.93
C GLU A 121 -9.43 -30.08 -6.82
N GLU A 122 -9.28 -29.67 -5.56
CA GLU A 122 -9.50 -30.52 -4.39
C GLU A 122 -10.97 -30.97 -4.28
N GLN A 123 -11.93 -30.05 -4.52
CA GLN A 123 -13.35 -30.37 -4.53
C GLN A 123 -13.70 -31.39 -5.61
N LEU A 124 -13.21 -31.18 -6.85
CA LEU A 124 -13.44 -32.12 -7.95
C LEU A 124 -12.88 -33.52 -7.66
N MET A 125 -11.78 -33.61 -6.92
CA MET A 125 -11.20 -34.89 -6.51
C MET A 125 -12.04 -35.59 -5.44
N ILE A 126 -12.62 -34.83 -4.51
CA ILE A 126 -13.55 -35.35 -3.50
C ILE A 126 -14.82 -35.86 -4.18
N ASP A 127 -15.45 -35.06 -5.05
CA ASP A 127 -16.66 -35.43 -5.77
C ASP A 127 -16.50 -36.73 -6.57
N LYS A 128 -15.34 -36.89 -7.25
CA LYS A 128 -14.99 -38.13 -7.98
C LYS A 128 -14.85 -39.35 -7.06
N GLN A 129 -14.26 -39.16 -5.88
CA GLN A 129 -14.12 -40.25 -4.90
C GLN A 129 -15.48 -40.65 -4.31
N GLU A 130 -16.33 -39.68 -4.00
CA GLU A 130 -17.69 -39.92 -3.50
C GLU A 130 -18.56 -40.65 -4.54
N GLN A 131 -18.53 -40.20 -5.81
CA GLN A 131 -19.25 -40.87 -6.89
C GLN A 131 -18.83 -42.34 -7.02
N LYS A 132 -17.51 -42.60 -7.01
CA LYS A 132 -16.98 -43.97 -7.09
C LYS A 132 -17.47 -44.86 -5.93
N LEU A 133 -17.50 -44.32 -4.71
CA LEU A 133 -17.99 -45.04 -3.54
C LEU A 133 -19.49 -45.37 -3.64
N ILE A 134 -20.30 -44.43 -4.14
CA ILE A 134 -21.74 -44.63 -4.38
C ILE A 134 -21.97 -45.73 -5.42
N ASP A 135 -21.20 -45.72 -6.51
CA ASP A 135 -21.29 -46.71 -7.58
C ASP A 135 -20.93 -48.11 -7.06
N GLU A 136 -19.83 -48.24 -6.31
CA GLU A 136 -19.38 -49.50 -5.70
C GLU A 136 -20.44 -50.09 -4.74
N LEU A 137 -21.02 -49.26 -3.87
CA LEU A 137 -22.09 -49.68 -2.95
C LEU A 137 -23.36 -50.10 -3.70
N SER A 138 -23.69 -49.43 -4.80
CA SER A 138 -24.85 -49.74 -5.64
C SER A 138 -24.67 -51.08 -6.34
N THR A 139 -23.50 -51.33 -6.93
CA THR A 139 -23.16 -52.63 -7.54
C THR A 139 -23.18 -53.76 -6.52
N GLN A 140 -22.63 -53.54 -5.32
CA GLN A 140 -22.62 -54.56 -4.26
C GLN A 140 -24.04 -54.92 -3.79
N LYS A 141 -24.93 -53.93 -3.63
CA LYS A 141 -26.34 -54.16 -3.29
C LYS A 141 -27.09 -54.93 -4.38
N ALA A 142 -26.85 -54.60 -5.65
CA ALA A 142 -27.45 -55.31 -6.78
C ALA A 142 -26.99 -56.78 -6.84
N SER A 143 -25.69 -57.03 -6.69
CA SER A 143 -25.11 -58.37 -6.65
C SER A 143 -25.67 -59.24 -5.52
N ARG A 144 -25.85 -58.65 -4.32
CA ARG A 144 -26.47 -59.36 -3.17
C ARG A 144 -27.93 -59.73 -3.43
N ARG A 145 -28.72 -58.88 -4.09
CA ARG A 145 -30.11 -59.19 -4.47
C ARG A 145 -30.18 -60.33 -5.50
N MET A 146 -29.27 -60.35 -6.47
CA MET A 146 -29.24 -61.41 -7.49
C MET A 146 -28.80 -62.77 -6.93
N SER A 147 -28.04 -62.80 -5.85
CA SER A 147 -27.56 -64.05 -5.24
C SER A 147 -28.56 -64.64 -4.21
N SER A 148 -29.66 -63.95 -3.92
CA SER A 148 -30.69 -64.39 -2.97
C SER A 148 -32.00 -64.82 -3.64
N VAL A 149 -31.99 -64.97 -4.98
CA VAL A 149 -33.06 -65.53 -5.81
C VAL A 149 -32.54 -66.83 -6.43
#